data_AF-A0A3M7F537-F1
#
_entry.id   AF-A0A3M7F537-F1
#
_cell.length_a   1.000
_cell.length_b   1.000
_cell.length_c   1.000
_cell.angle_alpha   90.00
_cell.angle_beta   90.00
_cell.angle_gamma   90.00
#
_symmetry.space_group_name_H-M   'P 1'
#
loop_
_entity.id
_entity.type
_entity.pdbx_description
1 polymer ?
#
loop_
_entity_poly.entity_id
_entity_poly.type
_entity_poly.pdbx_seq_one_letter_code
_entity_poly.pdbx_strand_id
1 'polypeptide(L)'
;MHHRYWKSLHTLLFLFVSVIGGCQAVNESREHTPEVGSQAGNWSWNSKPTTNRVGDTFRLASNRSDDCNSSQLALNIRHTAHAFINGFEAWDAKDILSYRTDDCVQYILPVSYSHGEARDNEEYRTWFEGVKPVFHNFTVTVHSELYDLYARQASMHVSSHARTSVGDYSNEYCLFFEFDRCGTKIKRIKEFIDSAYTKGFFQRLEENQGLE
;
A
#
# COMPACT_ATOMS: atom_id res chain seq x y z
N MET A 1 24.24 -30.36 6.40
CA MET A 1 23.57 -29.42 7.33
C MET A 1 22.64 -28.43 6.62
N HIS A 2 22.06 -28.77 5.44
CA HIS A 2 21.20 -27.85 4.67
C HIS A 2 19.69 -28.15 4.75
N HIS A 3 19.29 -29.24 5.41
CA HIS A 3 17.91 -29.75 5.35
C HIS A 3 16.92 -29.09 6.33
N ARG A 4 17.40 -28.16 7.19
CA ARG A 4 16.61 -27.57 8.30
C ARG A 4 16.08 -26.16 8.04
N TYR A 5 16.55 -25.46 7.01
CA TYR A 5 16.13 -24.08 6.72
C TYR A 5 14.85 -23.99 5.87
N TRP A 6 14.44 -25.07 5.20
CA TRP A 6 13.33 -25.01 4.24
C TRP A 6 11.94 -25.35 4.81
N LYS A 7 11.88 -25.97 5.99
CA LYS A 7 10.62 -26.18 6.71
C LYS A 7 10.01 -24.88 7.24
N SER A 8 10.77 -23.78 7.28
CA SER A 8 10.25 -22.46 7.64
C SER A 8 9.64 -21.71 6.45
N LEU A 9 10.03 -22.04 5.22
CA LEU A 9 9.40 -21.50 4.00
C LEU A 9 8.05 -22.17 3.70
N HIS A 10 7.91 -23.45 4.08
CA HIS A 10 6.65 -24.18 4.00
C HIS A 10 5.56 -23.66 4.96
N THR A 11 5.90 -22.87 5.98
CA THR A 11 4.89 -22.28 6.89
C THR A 11 4.48 -20.87 6.44
N LEU A 12 5.30 -20.17 5.65
CA LEU A 12 5.00 -18.83 5.14
C LEU A 12 4.22 -18.84 3.81
N LEU A 13 3.98 -20.01 3.23
CA LEU A 13 3.13 -20.20 2.04
C LEU A 13 1.83 -21.00 2.33
N PHE A 14 1.61 -21.46 3.57
CA PHE A 14 0.53 -22.41 3.91
C PHE A 14 -0.34 -22.06 5.14
N LEU A 15 -0.75 -20.80 5.24
CA LEU A 15 -1.94 -20.36 5.97
C LEU A 15 -2.69 -19.46 4.96
N PHE A 16 -3.79 -19.81 4.27
CA PHE A 16 -5.06 -20.33 4.78
C PHE A 16 -6.01 -20.82 3.66
N VAL A 17 -5.60 -21.68 2.72
CA VAL A 17 -6.58 -22.38 1.87
C VAL A 17 -7.15 -23.58 2.62
N SER A 18 -8.25 -23.38 3.36
CA SER A 18 -9.21 -24.44 3.72
C SER A 18 -10.57 -23.88 4.16
N VAL A 19 -11.62 -24.53 3.64
CA VAL A 19 -13.06 -24.46 3.96
C VAL A 19 -13.92 -23.49 3.13
N ILE A 20 -14.33 -23.99 1.95
CA ILE A 20 -15.62 -23.66 1.32
C ILE A 20 -16.70 -24.54 1.97
N GLY A 21 -17.83 -23.94 2.35
CA GLY A 21 -19.10 -24.66 2.46
C GLY A 21 -20.12 -24.06 3.42
N GLY A 22 -21.20 -23.47 2.89
CA GLY A 22 -22.44 -23.29 3.66
C GLY A 22 -23.27 -22.08 3.27
N CYS A 23 -24.32 -22.30 2.48
CA CYS A 23 -25.36 -21.35 2.09
C CYS A 23 -26.11 -20.73 3.29
N GLN A 24 -26.61 -19.49 3.16
CA GLN A 24 -28.02 -19.18 2.92
C GLN A 24 -28.29 -17.69 3.15
N ALA A 25 -29.10 -17.14 2.24
CA ALA A 25 -29.69 -15.81 2.33
C ALA A 25 -30.66 -15.72 3.51
N VAL A 26 -30.64 -14.60 4.23
CA VAL A 26 -31.80 -14.07 4.94
C VAL A 26 -31.85 -12.56 4.73
N ASN A 27 -33.00 -12.17 4.21
CA ASN A 27 -33.48 -10.83 3.97
C ASN A 27 -34.28 -10.43 5.22
N GLU A 28 -34.00 -9.29 5.87
CA GLU A 28 -35.04 -8.49 6.56
C GLU A 28 -34.50 -7.15 7.08
N SER A 29 -35.10 -6.10 6.53
CA SER A 29 -35.45 -4.79 7.09
C SER A 29 -35.15 -4.48 8.56
N ARG A 30 -34.62 -3.26 8.80
CA ARG A 30 -35.29 -2.31 9.71
C ARG A 30 -34.81 -0.87 9.57
N GLU A 31 -35.80 0.01 9.55
CA GLU A 31 -35.73 1.48 9.54
C GLU A 31 -35.03 2.05 10.77
N HIS A 32 -34.27 3.14 10.57
CA HIS A 32 -34.03 4.12 11.62
C HIS A 32 -33.90 5.52 11.03
N THR A 33 -34.97 6.30 11.16
CA THR A 33 -35.01 7.76 10.95
C THR A 33 -34.37 8.48 12.14
N PRO A 34 -33.48 9.47 11.94
CA PRO A 34 -33.18 10.46 12.96
C PRO A 34 -34.11 11.67 12.85
N GLU A 35 -34.64 12.06 13.99
CA GLU A 35 -35.51 13.23 14.19
C GLU A 35 -34.85 14.55 13.79
N VAL A 36 -35.66 15.42 13.17
CA VAL A 36 -35.35 16.80 12.82
C VAL A 36 -35.56 17.68 14.06
N GLY A 37 -34.48 18.12 14.68
CA GLY A 37 -34.49 19.16 15.71
C GLY A 37 -34.19 20.53 15.11
N SER A 38 -35.22 21.34 14.86
CA SER A 38 -35.08 22.74 14.46
C SER A 38 -34.77 23.62 15.66
N GLN A 39 -33.64 24.34 15.64
CA GLN A 39 -33.48 25.56 16.43
C GLN A 39 -32.96 26.68 15.54
N ALA A 40 -33.91 27.53 15.12
CA ALA A 40 -33.64 28.79 14.46
C ALA A 40 -33.17 29.80 15.50
N GLY A 41 -31.86 30.04 15.55
CA GLY A 41 -31.27 31.16 16.28
C GLY A 41 -31.18 32.39 15.39
N ASN A 42 -31.91 33.45 15.74
CA ASN A 42 -31.84 34.77 15.12
C ASN A 42 -30.46 35.40 15.37
N TRP A 43 -29.71 35.71 14.30
CA TRP A 43 -28.49 36.52 14.38
C TRP A 43 -28.79 37.95 13.92
N SER A 44 -28.86 38.89 14.87
CA SER A 44 -28.92 40.32 14.56
C SER A 44 -27.52 40.86 14.34
N TRP A 45 -27.27 41.48 13.19
CA TRP A 45 -26.05 42.24 12.91
C TRP A 45 -26.19 43.64 13.50
N ASN A 46 -25.57 43.89 14.66
CA ASN A 46 -25.22 45.25 15.08
C ASN A 46 -24.18 45.23 16.20
N SER A 47 -22.91 45.44 15.84
CA SER A 47 -21.92 45.99 16.77
C SER A 47 -20.89 46.80 15.99
N LYS A 48 -20.83 48.09 16.32
CA LYS A 48 -19.86 49.08 15.82
C LYS A 48 -18.42 48.69 16.21
N PRO A 49 -17.39 49.15 15.47
CA PRO A 49 -16.01 48.79 15.74
C PRO A 49 -15.47 49.59 16.94
N THR A 50 -15.12 48.90 18.02
CA THR A 50 -14.34 49.46 19.13
C THR A 50 -12.85 49.26 18.84
N THR A 51 -12.16 50.36 18.57
CA THR A 51 -10.70 50.42 18.54
C THR A 51 -10.17 50.31 19.96
N ASN A 52 -9.37 49.30 20.27
CA ASN A 52 -8.40 49.36 21.35
C ASN A 52 -7.13 48.61 20.92
N ARG A 53 -6.03 49.35 20.89
CA ARG A 53 -4.69 48.91 20.52
C ARG A 53 -3.82 49.10 21.75
N VAL A 54 -3.43 48.01 22.43
CA VAL A 54 -2.25 47.97 23.30
C VAL A 54 -1.62 46.59 23.16
N GLY A 55 -0.29 46.57 23.02
CA GLY A 55 0.51 45.47 22.51
C GLY A 55 0.35 44.15 23.24
N ASP A 56 -0.05 43.14 22.49
CA ASP A 56 0.44 41.78 22.65
C ASP A 56 1.16 41.42 21.36
N THR A 57 2.49 41.37 21.43
CA THR A 57 3.29 40.70 20.41
C THR A 57 2.85 39.24 20.36
N PHE A 58 1.95 38.92 19.43
CA PHE A 58 1.71 37.56 18.98
C PHE A 58 3.01 37.07 18.36
N ARG A 59 3.87 36.46 19.18
CA ARG A 59 5.00 35.69 18.70
C ARG A 59 4.40 34.50 17.97
N LEU A 60 4.30 34.61 16.65
CA LEU A 60 4.35 33.44 15.78
C LEU A 60 5.57 32.65 16.24
N ALA A 61 5.35 31.47 16.81
CA ALA A 61 6.41 30.53 17.09
C ALA A 61 7.00 30.07 15.75
N SER A 62 7.85 30.91 15.15
CA SER A 62 8.78 30.51 14.11
C SER A 62 9.84 29.68 14.81
N ASN A 63 9.63 28.37 14.85
CA ASN A 63 10.65 27.31 14.91
C ASN A 63 9.96 25.94 15.03
N ARG A 64 9.41 25.46 13.91
CA ARG A 64 9.52 24.03 13.58
C ARG A 64 10.17 23.96 12.21
N SER A 65 11.34 23.37 12.15
CA SER A 65 12.04 22.99 10.91
C SER A 65 11.35 21.82 10.19
N ASP A 66 10.02 21.67 10.32
CA ASP A 66 9.24 20.50 9.89
C ASP A 66 8.25 20.84 8.76
N ASP A 67 8.50 21.91 8.02
CA ASP A 67 7.57 22.37 6.99
C ASP A 67 7.82 21.65 5.66
N CYS A 68 7.13 20.52 5.47
CA CYS A 68 6.91 19.94 4.15
C CYS A 68 6.43 21.05 3.20
N ASN A 69 7.21 21.34 2.15
CA ASN A 69 6.82 22.35 1.18
C ASN A 69 5.60 21.85 0.40
N SER A 70 4.42 22.38 0.69
CA SER A 70 3.17 22.00 0.03
C SER A 70 3.22 22.21 -1.49
N SER A 71 4.03 23.16 -1.97
CA SER A 71 4.23 23.38 -3.41
C SER A 71 5.02 22.26 -4.10
N GLN A 72 5.74 21.42 -3.34
CA GLN A 72 6.50 20.28 -3.86
C GLN A 72 5.80 18.93 -3.67
N LEU A 73 4.66 18.89 -2.98
CA LEU A 73 3.97 17.65 -2.63
C LEU A 73 3.70 16.76 -3.85
N ALA A 74 3.23 17.35 -4.95
CA ALA A 74 2.96 16.61 -6.18
C ALA A 74 4.22 15.98 -6.79
N LEU A 75 5.33 16.73 -6.79
CA LEU A 75 6.61 16.24 -7.30
C LEU A 75 7.16 15.13 -6.42
N ASN A 76 7.05 15.27 -5.09
CA ASN A 76 7.49 14.26 -4.13
C ASN A 76 6.70 12.97 -4.30
N ILE A 77 5.36 13.03 -4.30
CA ILE A 77 4.50 11.85 -4.48
C ILE A 77 4.86 11.11 -5.78
N ARG A 78 4.97 11.84 -6.88
CA ARG A 78 5.33 11.23 -8.17
C ARG A 78 6.72 10.61 -8.12
N HIS A 79 7.71 11.34 -7.62
CA HIS A 79 9.08 10.86 -7.51
C HIS A 79 9.18 9.60 -6.65
N THR A 80 8.59 9.62 -5.45
CA THR A 80 8.62 8.50 -4.50
C THR A 80 7.90 7.27 -5.07
N ALA A 81 6.77 7.45 -5.75
CA ALA A 81 6.06 6.34 -6.39
C ALA A 81 6.92 5.67 -7.49
N HIS A 82 7.50 6.47 -8.39
CA HIS A 82 8.39 5.96 -9.44
C HIS A 82 9.66 5.34 -8.88
N ALA A 83 10.26 5.94 -7.85
CA ALA A 83 11.47 5.40 -7.24
C ALA A 83 11.21 4.07 -6.52
N PHE A 84 10.03 3.89 -5.93
CA PHE A 84 9.59 2.61 -5.41
C PHE A 84 9.47 1.54 -6.52
N ILE A 85 8.88 1.89 -7.68
CA ILE A 85 8.81 0.99 -8.84
C ILE A 85 10.21 0.63 -9.37
N ASN A 86 11.09 1.62 -9.52
CA ASN A 86 12.46 1.41 -10.00
C ASN A 86 13.28 0.51 -9.06
N GLY A 87 12.95 0.49 -7.76
CA GLY A 87 13.55 -0.46 -6.82
C GLY A 87 13.31 -1.93 -7.19
N PHE A 88 12.18 -2.23 -7.85
CA PHE A 88 11.92 -3.59 -8.36
C PHE A 88 12.75 -3.91 -9.61
N GLU A 89 13.09 -2.94 -10.44
CA GLU A 89 13.99 -3.19 -11.59
C GLU A 89 15.42 -3.49 -11.13
N ALA A 90 15.88 -2.84 -10.06
CA ALA A 90 17.13 -3.20 -9.38
C ALA A 90 17.05 -4.58 -8.69
N TRP A 91 15.82 -5.07 -8.48
CA TRP A 91 15.51 -6.32 -7.79
C TRP A 91 16.20 -6.41 -6.41
N ASP A 92 16.18 -5.31 -5.66
CA ASP A 92 16.91 -5.15 -4.41
C ASP A 92 16.00 -4.70 -3.24
N ALA A 93 16.02 -5.47 -2.14
CA ALA A 93 15.16 -5.20 -0.99
C ALA A 93 15.48 -3.86 -0.31
N LYS A 94 16.75 -3.45 -0.27
CA LYS A 94 17.13 -2.18 0.35
C LYS A 94 16.60 -1.01 -0.47
N ASP A 95 16.70 -1.08 -1.80
CA ASP A 95 16.19 -0.02 -2.67
C ASP A 95 14.66 0.09 -2.59
N ILE A 96 13.94 -1.04 -2.62
CA ILE A 96 12.48 -1.07 -2.47
C ILE A 96 12.04 -0.51 -1.11
N LEU A 97 12.70 -0.92 -0.02
CA LEU A 97 12.33 -0.51 1.33
C LEU A 97 12.76 0.93 1.63
N SER A 98 13.72 1.48 0.90
CA SER A 98 14.23 2.84 1.14
C SER A 98 13.15 3.92 0.99
N TYR A 99 12.07 3.66 0.25
CA TYR A 99 10.98 4.62 0.05
C TYR A 99 9.77 4.39 0.96
N ARG A 100 9.84 3.42 1.88
CA ARG A 100 8.79 3.17 2.88
C ARG A 100 9.08 3.96 4.16
N THR A 101 8.04 4.37 4.89
CA THR A 101 8.22 4.79 6.29
C THR A 101 8.56 3.58 7.15
N ASP A 102 9.16 3.82 8.33
CA ASP A 102 9.53 2.75 9.26
C ASP A 102 8.32 1.90 9.69
N ASP A 103 7.15 2.55 9.80
CA ASP A 103 5.85 1.95 10.16
C ASP A 103 5.01 1.50 8.95
N CYS A 104 5.60 1.43 7.76
CA CYS A 104 4.87 1.08 6.55
C CYS A 104 4.35 -0.36 6.60
N VAL A 105 3.12 -0.54 6.11
CA VAL A 105 2.49 -1.85 5.97
C VAL A 105 1.98 -2.08 4.55
N GLN A 106 2.16 -3.31 4.05
CA GLN A 106 1.66 -3.76 2.76
C GLN A 106 0.50 -4.74 2.94
N TYR A 107 -0.50 -4.62 2.08
CA TYR A 107 -1.58 -5.59 1.94
C TYR A 107 -1.58 -6.15 0.53
N ILE A 108 -1.64 -7.47 0.40
CA ILE A 108 -1.91 -8.12 -0.88
C ILE A 108 -3.43 -8.25 -1.03
N LEU A 109 -3.96 -7.92 -2.20
CA LEU A 109 -5.36 -8.00 -2.58
C LEU A 109 -5.48 -8.87 -3.84
N PRO A 110 -6.64 -9.50 -4.09
CA PRO A 110 -7.86 -9.48 -3.29
C PRO A 110 -7.70 -10.20 -1.94
N VAL A 111 -8.54 -9.85 -0.96
CA VAL A 111 -8.54 -10.50 0.38
C VAL A 111 -8.73 -12.02 0.28
N SER A 112 -9.45 -12.50 -0.73
CA SER A 112 -9.62 -13.93 -1.01
C SER A 112 -8.32 -14.65 -1.40
N TYR A 113 -7.25 -13.92 -1.75
CA TYR A 113 -5.93 -14.47 -2.03
C TYR A 113 -5.03 -14.45 -0.80
N SER A 114 -5.03 -13.34 -0.05
CA SER A 114 -4.07 -13.08 1.04
C SER A 114 -4.60 -13.27 2.44
N HIS A 115 -5.90 -13.52 2.59
CA HIS A 115 -6.62 -13.51 3.87
C HIS A 115 -6.60 -12.17 4.62
N GLY A 116 -6.19 -11.09 3.94
CA GLY A 116 -6.21 -9.73 4.52
C GLY A 116 -5.07 -9.45 5.49
N GLU A 117 -4.05 -10.31 5.54
CA GLU A 117 -2.89 -10.13 6.41
C GLU A 117 -2.06 -8.91 5.96
N ALA A 118 -1.65 -8.11 6.94
CA ALA A 118 -0.73 -7.01 6.74
C ALA A 118 0.70 -7.53 6.86
N ARG A 119 1.59 -7.03 6.00
CA ARG A 119 3.02 -7.31 6.07
C ARG A 119 3.79 -6.04 6.41
N ASP A 120 4.57 -6.07 7.48
CA ASP A 120 5.47 -4.96 7.81
C ASP A 120 6.74 -4.98 6.92
N ASN A 121 7.66 -4.04 7.17
CA ASN A 121 8.90 -3.92 6.39
C ASN A 121 9.85 -5.12 6.57
N GLU A 122 9.91 -5.72 7.76
CA GLU A 122 10.82 -6.82 8.06
C GLU A 122 10.28 -8.15 7.51
N GLU A 123 8.98 -8.37 7.67
CA GLU A 123 8.28 -9.48 7.04
C GLU A 123 8.37 -9.37 5.51
N TYR A 124 8.26 -8.15 4.95
CA TYR A 124 8.45 -7.92 3.51
C TYR A 124 9.86 -8.27 3.07
N ARG A 125 10.89 -7.82 3.80
CA ARG A 125 12.28 -8.16 3.51
C ARG A 125 12.48 -9.66 3.49
N THR A 126 12.01 -10.35 4.53
CA THR A 126 12.12 -11.80 4.67
C THR A 126 11.47 -12.52 3.49
N TRP A 127 10.25 -12.13 3.13
CA TRP A 127 9.55 -12.68 1.96
C TRP A 127 10.31 -12.40 0.66
N PHE A 128 10.74 -11.15 0.44
CA PHE A 128 11.41 -10.74 -0.79
C PHE A 128 12.73 -11.49 -0.99
N GLU A 129 13.56 -11.60 0.04
CA GLU A 129 14.83 -12.35 -0.05
C GLU A 129 14.60 -13.85 -0.28
N GLY A 130 13.48 -14.40 0.19
CA GLY A 130 13.09 -15.78 -0.09
C GLY A 130 12.74 -16.01 -1.57
N VAL A 131 12.04 -15.06 -2.22
CA VAL A 131 11.62 -15.19 -3.61
C VAL A 131 12.64 -14.65 -4.61
N LYS A 132 13.52 -13.73 -4.19
CA LYS A 132 14.52 -13.06 -5.03
C LYS A 132 15.31 -14.02 -5.93
N PRO A 133 15.78 -15.21 -5.49
CA PRO A 133 16.54 -16.14 -6.33
C PRO A 133 15.74 -16.78 -7.47
N VAL A 134 14.41 -16.77 -7.40
CA VAL A 134 13.52 -17.41 -8.38
C VAL A 134 13.41 -16.59 -9.66
N PHE A 135 13.52 -15.27 -9.54
CA PHE A 135 13.26 -14.33 -10.63
C PHE A 135 14.54 -13.72 -11.17
N HIS A 136 14.68 -13.73 -12.49
CA HIS A 136 15.80 -13.14 -13.20
C HIS A 136 15.30 -12.08 -14.18
N ASN A 137 16.06 -10.99 -14.34
CA ASN A 137 15.73 -9.88 -15.23
C ASN A 137 14.31 -9.34 -14.99
N PHE A 138 13.98 -9.08 -13.72
CA PHE A 138 12.69 -8.53 -13.35
C PHE A 138 12.54 -7.11 -13.88
N THR A 139 11.43 -6.84 -14.54
CA THR A 139 11.10 -5.55 -15.15
C THR A 139 9.67 -5.18 -14.83
N VAL A 140 9.39 -3.88 -14.74
CA VAL A 140 8.04 -3.36 -14.49
C VAL A 140 7.67 -2.41 -15.62
N THR A 141 6.45 -2.54 -16.12
CA THR A 141 5.87 -1.60 -17.08
C THR A 141 4.72 -0.88 -16.41
N VAL A 142 4.76 0.46 -16.43
CA VAL A 142 3.67 1.29 -15.92
C VAL A 142 2.72 1.63 -17.06
N HIS A 143 1.45 1.25 -16.93
CA HIS A 143 0.42 1.45 -17.94
C HIS A 143 -0.38 2.72 -17.71
N SER A 144 -0.73 3.00 -16.45
CA SER A 144 -1.41 4.23 -16.05
C SER A 144 -1.14 4.61 -14.61
N GLU A 145 -1.26 5.90 -14.32
CA GLU A 145 -0.93 6.52 -13.04
C GLU A 145 -2.02 7.54 -12.67
N LEU A 146 -2.44 7.55 -11.41
CA LEU A 146 -3.35 8.55 -10.86
C LEU A 146 -2.79 9.07 -9.53
N TYR A 147 -2.96 10.37 -9.29
CA TYR A 147 -2.45 11.07 -8.13
C TYR A 147 -3.55 11.89 -7.46
N ASP A 148 -3.84 11.57 -6.20
CA ASP A 148 -4.71 12.38 -5.33
C ASP A 148 -3.83 13.12 -4.31
N LEU A 149 -3.56 14.39 -4.59
CA LEU A 149 -2.73 15.23 -3.73
C LEU A 149 -3.41 15.59 -2.41
N TYR A 150 -4.74 15.64 -2.38
CA TYR A 150 -5.50 15.98 -1.18
C TYR A 150 -5.47 14.83 -0.18
N ALA A 151 -5.72 13.61 -0.66
CA ALA A 151 -5.60 12.38 0.12
C ALA A 151 -4.15 11.96 0.35
N ARG A 152 -3.19 12.49 -0.42
CA ARG A 152 -1.80 12.04 -0.51
C ARG A 152 -1.74 10.55 -0.85
N GLN A 153 -2.39 10.23 -1.96
CA GLN A 153 -2.49 8.89 -2.48
C GLN A 153 -2.08 8.86 -3.96
N ALA A 154 -1.63 7.70 -4.39
CA ALA A 154 -1.42 7.42 -5.80
C ALA A 154 -1.88 6.00 -6.12
N SER A 155 -2.30 5.78 -7.35
CA SER A 155 -2.51 4.43 -7.86
C SER A 155 -1.78 4.22 -9.17
N MET A 156 -1.22 3.03 -9.35
CA MET A 156 -0.51 2.66 -10.57
C MET A 156 -1.01 1.31 -11.07
N HIS A 157 -1.43 1.29 -12.33
CA HIS A 157 -1.63 0.04 -13.06
C HIS A 157 -0.31 -0.36 -13.68
N VAL A 158 0.21 -1.52 -13.31
CA VAL A 158 1.51 -2.01 -13.75
C VAL A 158 1.45 -3.47 -14.15
N SER A 159 2.35 -3.90 -15.02
CA SER A 159 2.65 -5.31 -15.24
C SER A 159 4.12 -5.57 -14.94
N SER A 160 4.44 -6.77 -14.49
CA SER A 160 5.82 -7.19 -14.30
C SER A 160 6.17 -8.39 -15.17
N HIS A 161 7.44 -8.45 -15.57
CA HIS A 161 7.97 -9.54 -16.37
C HIS A 161 9.33 -10.00 -15.82
N ALA A 162 9.55 -11.32 -15.76
CA ALA A 162 10.82 -11.92 -15.36
C ALA A 162 10.99 -13.32 -15.98
N ARG A 163 12.22 -13.83 -15.95
CA ARG A 163 12.54 -15.22 -16.31
C ARG A 163 12.69 -16.09 -15.06
N THR A 164 12.17 -17.30 -15.09
CA THR A 164 12.25 -18.27 -13.97
C THR A 164 12.56 -19.68 -14.48
N SER A 165 12.82 -20.64 -13.59
CA SER A 165 13.05 -22.05 -13.97
C SER A 165 11.83 -22.73 -14.59
N VAL A 166 10.63 -22.18 -14.34
CA VAL A 166 9.33 -22.71 -14.81
C VAL A 166 8.74 -21.90 -15.97
N GLY A 167 9.59 -21.13 -16.66
CA GLY A 167 9.22 -20.29 -17.78
C GLY A 167 9.15 -18.80 -17.45
N ASP A 168 8.62 -18.02 -18.37
CA ASP A 168 8.46 -16.58 -18.19
C ASP A 168 7.35 -16.28 -17.17
N TYR A 169 7.65 -15.36 -16.27
CA TYR A 169 6.72 -14.76 -15.35
C TYR A 169 6.19 -13.47 -15.97
N SER A 170 4.87 -13.34 -16.11
CA SER A 170 4.20 -12.12 -16.57
C SER A 170 2.91 -11.91 -15.78
N ASN A 171 2.90 -10.95 -14.85
CA ASN A 171 1.76 -10.70 -13.98
C ASN A 171 1.31 -9.22 -14.04
N GLU A 172 0.09 -8.95 -13.60
CA GLU A 172 -0.57 -7.64 -13.67
C GLU A 172 -1.09 -7.20 -12.30
N TYR A 173 -0.99 -5.90 -12.03
CA TYR A 173 -1.21 -5.32 -10.72
C TYR A 173 -1.86 -3.94 -10.77
N CYS A 174 -2.69 -3.67 -9.77
CA CYS A 174 -3.03 -2.31 -9.37
C CYS A 174 -2.41 -2.02 -7.99
N LEU A 175 -1.47 -1.09 -7.95
CA LEU A 175 -0.81 -0.62 -6.74
C LEU A 175 -1.52 0.62 -6.23
N PHE A 176 -1.77 0.69 -4.92
CA PHE A 176 -2.32 1.85 -4.24
C PHE A 176 -1.37 2.26 -3.12
N PHE A 177 -0.94 3.51 -3.14
CA PHE A 177 0.00 4.08 -2.20
C PHE A 177 -0.68 5.14 -1.35
N GLU A 178 -0.41 5.12 -0.05
CA GLU A 178 -0.66 6.23 0.86
C GLU A 178 0.68 6.80 1.30
N PHE A 179 0.88 8.11 1.15
CA PHE A 179 2.15 8.77 1.45
C PHE A 179 2.15 9.45 2.82
N ASP A 180 3.35 9.75 3.30
CA ASP A 180 3.52 10.64 4.45
C ASP A 180 3.09 12.08 4.13
N ARG A 181 3.21 12.97 5.12
CA ARG A 181 2.79 14.38 4.97
C ARG A 181 3.56 15.11 3.85
N CYS A 182 4.83 14.75 3.62
CA CYS A 182 5.69 15.41 2.65
C CYS A 182 5.61 14.78 1.25
N GLY A 183 4.99 13.62 1.10
CA GLY A 183 4.99 12.85 -0.13
C GLY A 183 6.32 12.13 -0.39
N THR A 184 7.24 12.09 0.57
CA THR A 184 8.61 11.61 0.36
C THR A 184 8.77 10.13 0.70
N LYS A 185 7.85 9.56 1.49
CA LYS A 185 7.81 8.14 1.85
C LYS A 185 6.39 7.57 1.72
N ILE A 186 6.31 6.26 1.50
CA ILE A 186 5.06 5.49 1.45
C ILE A 186 4.78 4.90 2.83
N LYS A 187 3.59 5.18 3.35
CA LYS A 187 3.07 4.69 4.64
C LYS A 187 2.23 3.42 4.53
N ARG A 188 1.56 3.23 3.40
CA ARG A 188 0.73 2.06 3.17
C ARG A 188 0.77 1.68 1.70
N ILE A 189 0.86 0.38 1.46
CA ILE A 189 0.80 -0.20 0.12
C ILE A 189 -0.37 -1.17 0.11
N LYS A 190 -1.24 -1.07 -0.90
CA LYS A 190 -2.17 -2.14 -1.25
C LYS A 190 -1.87 -2.57 -2.67
N GLU A 191 -1.69 -3.86 -2.87
CA GLU A 191 -1.31 -4.43 -4.16
C GLU A 191 -2.39 -5.41 -4.57
N PHE A 192 -3.21 -5.02 -5.55
CA PHE A 192 -4.19 -5.91 -6.14
C PHE A 192 -3.53 -6.69 -7.29
N ILE A 193 -3.41 -8.00 -7.13
CA ILE A 193 -2.72 -8.88 -8.08
C ILE A 193 -3.73 -9.61 -8.98
N ASP A 194 -3.30 -10.04 -10.16
CA ASP A 194 -3.97 -11.15 -10.85
C ASP A 194 -3.75 -12.45 -10.05
N SER A 195 -4.69 -12.72 -9.16
CA SER A 195 -4.63 -13.87 -8.26
C SER A 195 -4.77 -15.21 -8.98
N ALA A 196 -5.41 -15.26 -10.15
CA ALA A 196 -5.56 -16.49 -10.91
C ALA A 196 -4.22 -16.87 -11.54
N TYR A 197 -3.56 -15.91 -12.19
CA TYR A 197 -2.22 -16.09 -12.72
C TYR A 197 -1.22 -16.47 -11.61
N THR A 198 -1.24 -15.71 -10.51
CA THR A 198 -0.30 -15.90 -9.40
C THR A 198 -0.39 -17.31 -8.82
N LYS A 199 -1.61 -17.82 -8.55
CA LYS A 199 -1.80 -19.19 -8.04
C LYS A 199 -1.25 -20.23 -9.00
N GLY A 200 -1.59 -20.12 -10.29
CA GLY A 200 -1.13 -21.07 -11.29
C GLY A 200 0.39 -21.05 -11.48
N PHE A 201 1.02 -19.88 -11.37
CA PHE A 201 2.47 -19.75 -11.46
C PHE A 201 3.19 -20.41 -10.27
N PHE A 202 2.80 -20.10 -9.04
CA PHE A 202 3.44 -20.67 -7.85
C PHE A 202 3.20 -22.18 -7.72
N GLN A 203 2.05 -22.70 -8.16
CA GLN A 203 1.83 -24.14 -8.25
C GLN A 203 2.87 -24.83 -9.16
N ARG A 204 3.14 -24.28 -10.36
CA ARG A 204 4.17 -24.83 -11.25
C ARG A 204 5.57 -24.76 -10.64
N LEU A 205 5.86 -23.68 -9.92
CA LEU A 205 7.13 -23.50 -9.23
C LEU A 205 7.34 -24.56 -8.14
N GLU A 206 6.31 -24.83 -7.34
CA GLU A 206 6.33 -25.88 -6.32
C GLU A 206 6.52 -27.28 -6.93
N GLU A 207 5.79 -27.59 -8.00
CA GLU A 207 5.92 -28.86 -8.72
C GLU A 207 7.33 -29.05 -9.28
N ASN A 208 7.96 -27.99 -9.80
CA ASN A 208 9.33 -28.05 -10.32
C ASN A 208 10.38 -28.23 -9.21
N GLN A 209 10.16 -27.62 -8.04
CA GLN A 209 11.06 -27.74 -6.88
C GLN A 209 10.86 -29.04 -6.09
N GLY A 210 9.72 -29.71 -6.24
CA GLY A 210 9.40 -31.00 -5.64
C GLY A 210 9.81 -32.22 -6.47
N LEU A 211 10.42 -32.03 -7.65
CA LEU A 211 10.85 -33.08 -8.59
C LEU A 211 12.37 -33.35 -8.58
N GLU A 212 13.09 -32.90 -7.55
CA GLU A 212 14.50 -33.29 -7.29
C GLU A 212 14.65 -34.33 -6.16
#